data_AF-A0A4U6CRX8-F1
#
_entry.id   AF-A0A4U6CRX8-F1
#
_cell.length_a   1.000
_cell.length_b   1.000
_cell.length_c   1.000
_cell.angle_alpha   90.00
_cell.angle_beta   90.00
_cell.angle_gamma   90.00
#
_symmetry.space_group_name_H-M   'P 1'
#
loop_
_entity.id
_entity.type
_entity.pdbx_description
1 polymer ?
#
loop_
_entity_poly.entity_id
_entity_poly.type
_entity_poly.pdbx_seq_one_letter_code
_entity_poly.pdbx_strand_id
1 'polypeptide(L)' 'METVLVQITNSKAYKLLEDLEDLHIIKLLKTDSQPKPKLSEKYAGKLPSDVANEFQKYVTQSREEWENRNT' A
#
# COMPACT_ATOMS: atom_id res chain seq x y z
N MET A 1 0.20 -13.68 27.21
CA MET A 1 0.04 -14.42 25.95
C MET A 1 1.24 -14.08 25.09
N GLU A 2 1.90 -15.08 24.54
CA GLU A 2 3.07 -14.90 23.68
C GLU A 2 2.66 -15.20 22.24
N THR A 3 3.06 -14.35 21.30
CA THR A 3 2.70 -14.51 19.89
C THR A 3 3.96 -14.79 19.10
N VAL A 4 4.00 -15.97 18.48
CA VAL A 4 5.14 -16.42 17.68
C VAL A 4 4.79 -16.27 16.20
N LEU A 5 5.69 -15.65 15.44
CA LEU A 5 5.58 -15.56 13.98
C LEU A 5 6.08 -16.85 13.36
N VAL A 6 5.21 -17.56 12.63
CA VAL A 6 5.53 -18.82 11.96
C VAL A 6 5.36 -18.63 10.46
N GLN A 7 6.40 -18.97 9.69
CA GLN A 7 6.36 -18.96 8.24
C GLN A 7 6.00 -20.35 7.72
N ILE A 8 4.93 -20.44 6.94
CA ILE A 8 4.52 -21.67 6.27
C ILE A 8 5.45 -21.89 5.07
N THR A 9 6.25 -22.96 5.12
CA THR A 9 7.19 -23.32 4.05
C THR A 9 6.61 -24.32 3.03
N ASN A 10 5.52 -25.00 3.38
CA ASN A 10 4.87 -26.01 2.55
C ASN A 10 3.35 -25.85 2.62
N SER A 11 2.67 -25.90 1.47
CA SER A 11 1.21 -25.81 1.40
C SER A 11 0.48 -26.92 2.17
N LYS A 12 1.10 -28.10 2.35
CA LYS A 12 0.54 -29.18 3.20
C LYS A 12 0.48 -28.82 4.67
N ALA A 13 1.33 -27.92 5.16
CA ALA A 13 1.34 -27.50 6.54
C ALA A 13 0.10 -26.67 6.91
N TYR A 14 -0.63 -26.14 5.92
CA TYR A 14 -1.87 -25.40 6.17
C TYR A 14 -2.94 -26.28 6.84
N LYS A 15 -3.10 -27.53 6.38
CA LYS A 15 -4.01 -28.49 7.01
C LYS A 15 -3.62 -28.82 8.45
N LEU A 16 -2.32 -28.99 8.70
CA LEU A 16 -1.83 -29.24 10.06
C LEU A 16 -2.10 -28.05 11.00
N LEU A 17 -2.06 -26.83 10.48
CA LEU A 17 -2.40 -25.64 11.27
C LEU A 17 -3.90 -25.54 11.55
N GLU A 18 -4.76 -25.91 10.58
CA GLU A 18 -6.20 -26.07 10.81
C GLU A 18 -6.49 -27.13 11.87
N ASP A 19 -5.86 -28.31 11.78
CA ASP A 19 -6.02 -29.38 12.77
C ASP A 19 -5.57 -28.94 14.18
N LEU A 20 -4.49 -28.15 14.27
CA LEU A 20 -4.01 -27.59 15.54
C LEU A 20 -4.91 -26.47 16.08
N GLU A 21 -5.58 -25.73 15.20
CA GLU A 21 -6.58 -24.73 15.56
C GLU A 21 -7.86 -25.40 16.09
N ASP A 22 -8.30 -26.49 15.46
CA ASP A 22 -9.43 -27.32 15.94
C ASP A 22 -9.16 -27.89 17.34
N LEU A 23 -7.92 -28.28 17.60
CA LEU A 23 -7.45 -28.72 18.92
C LEU A 23 -7.24 -27.56 19.92
N HIS A 24 -7.49 -26.31 19.53
CA HIS A 24 -7.33 -25.10 20.34
C HIS A 24 -5.89 -24.85 20.85
N ILE A 25 -4.89 -25.42 20.17
CA ILE A 25 -3.47 -25.27 20.53
C ILE A 25 -2.92 -23.96 19.97
N ILE A 26 -3.32 -23.60 18.76
CA ILE A 26 -2.93 -22.36 18.10
C ILE A 26 -4.17 -21.59 17.64
N LYS A 27 -4.00 -20.29 17.42
CA LYS A 27 -5.02 -19.45 16.79
C LYS A 27 -4.40 -18.78 15.57
N LEU A 28 -5.00 -18.99 14.40
CA LEU A 28 -4.54 -18.33 13.18
C LEU A 28 -4.95 -16.86 13.24
N LEU A 29 -4.00 -16.01 13.61
CA LEU A 29 -4.16 -14.57 13.49
C LEU A 29 -4.03 -14.22 12.00
N LYS A 30 -5.16 -14.24 11.28
CA LYS A 30 -5.23 -13.60 9.97
C LYS A 30 -4.86 -12.15 10.18
N THR A 31 -3.65 -11.78 9.77
CA THR A 31 -3.32 -10.38 9.58
C THR A 31 -4.24 -9.99 8.46
N ASP A 32 -5.33 -9.30 8.76
CA ASP A 32 -6.03 -8.53 7.74
C ASP A 32 -4.95 -7.63 7.15
N SER A 33 -4.40 -8.05 6.01
CA SER A 33 -3.69 -7.15 5.13
C SER A 33 -4.76 -6.21 4.62
N GLN A 34 -5.19 -5.29 5.49
CA GLN A 34 -6.06 -4.19 5.13
C GLN A 34 -5.44 -3.63 3.85
N PRO A 35 -6.18 -3.65 2.73
CA PRO A 35 -5.62 -3.18 1.47
C PRO A 35 -5.08 -1.79 1.74
N LYS A 36 -3.77 -1.61 1.57
CA LYS A 36 -3.13 -0.31 1.80
C LYS A 36 -3.96 0.72 1.04
N PRO A 37 -4.48 1.76 1.71
CA PRO A 37 -5.39 2.70 1.06
C PRO A 37 -4.70 3.24 -0.19
N LYS A 38 -5.44 3.31 -1.30
CA LYS A 38 -4.83 3.73 -2.57
C LYS A 38 -4.23 5.12 -2.35
N LEU A 39 -3.05 5.36 -2.89
CA LEU A 39 -2.37 6.66 -2.71
C LEU A 39 -3.27 7.81 -3.18
N SER A 40 -4.09 7.59 -4.21
CA SER A 40 -5.13 8.52 -4.66
C SER A 40 -6.10 8.91 -3.55
N GLU A 41 -6.60 7.95 -2.78
CA GLU A 41 -7.54 8.20 -1.67
C GLU A 41 -6.84 8.90 -0.50
N LYS A 42 -5.56 8.57 -0.25
CA LYS A 42 -4.77 9.19 0.82
C LYS A 42 -4.50 10.68 0.58
N TYR A 43 -4.37 11.10 -0.67
CA TYR A 43 -3.94 12.46 -1.04
C TYR A 43 -5.00 13.28 -1.79
N ALA A 44 -6.17 12.71 -2.11
CA ALA A 44 -7.28 13.43 -2.70
C ALA A 44 -7.69 14.64 -1.84
N GLY A 45 -7.83 15.82 -2.46
CA GLY A 45 -8.30 17.04 -1.82
C GLY A 45 -7.32 17.68 -0.81
N LYS A 46 -6.12 17.12 -0.60
CA LYS A 46 -5.12 17.68 0.33
C LYS A 46 -4.34 18.85 -0.25
N LEU A 47 -4.36 19.02 -1.57
CA LEU A 47 -3.71 20.13 -2.25
C LEU A 47 -4.75 21.22 -2.53
N PRO A 48 -4.59 22.44 -1.99
CA PRO A 48 -5.45 23.57 -2.33
C PRO A 48 -5.42 23.85 -3.84
N SER A 49 -6.57 24.22 -4.40
CA SER A 49 -6.71 24.52 -5.83
C SER A 49 -5.72 25.57 -6.33
N ASP A 50 -5.44 26.58 -5.50
CA ASP A 50 -4.60 27.70 -5.88
C ASP A 50 -3.13 27.27 -6.04
N VAL A 51 -2.65 26.45 -5.11
CA VAL A 51 -1.30 25.86 -5.15
C VAL A 51 -1.18 24.88 -6.32
N ALA A 52 -2.23 24.10 -6.58
CA ALA A 52 -2.25 23.17 -7.72
C ALA A 52 -2.14 23.91 -9.06
N ASN A 53 -2.85 25.03 -9.20
CA ASN A 53 -2.84 25.85 -10.41
C ASN A 53 -1.49 26.53 -10.64
N GLU A 54 -0.88 27.07 -9.58
CA GLU A 54 0.46 27.68 -9.67
C GLU A 54 1.52 26.64 -10.05
N PHE A 55 1.46 25.47 -9.42
CA PHE A 55 2.38 24.36 -9.72
C PHE A 55 2.21 23.87 -11.16
N GLN A 56 0.96 23.71 -11.62
CA GLN A 56 0.68 23.32 -12.99
C GLN A 56 1.22 24.35 -13.98
N LYS A 57 1.05 25.65 -13.72
CA LYS A 57 1.57 26.72 -14.55
C LYS A 57 3.10 26.68 -14.63
N TYR A 58 3.77 26.51 -13.50
CA TYR A 58 5.24 26.38 -13.45
C TYR A 58 5.75 25.17 -14.23
N VAL A 59 5.08 24.02 -14.11
CA VAL A 59 5.42 22.80 -14.86
C VAL A 59 5.22 23.00 -16.36
N THR A 60 4.13 23.64 -16.79
CA THR A 60 3.89 23.94 -18.20
C THR A 60 4.97 24.86 -18.76
N GLN A 61 5.29 25.95 -18.06
CA GLN A 61 6.35 26.89 -18.48
C GLN A 61 7.71 26.18 -18.60
N SER A 62 8.06 25.35 -17.61
CA SER A 62 9.31 24.58 -17.65
C SER A 62 9.38 23.64 -18.86
N ARG A 63 8.26 23.02 -19.25
CA ARG A 63 8.20 22.14 -20.43
C ARG A 63 8.35 22.94 -21.72
N GLU A 64 7.65 24.06 -21.84
CA GLU A 64 7.75 24.95 -23.01
C GLU A 64 9.18 25.50 -23.18
N GLU A 65 9.84 25.89 -22.09
CA GLU A 65 11.24 26.31 -22.11
C GLU A 65 12.20 25.20 -22.56
N TRP A 66 11.93 23.96 -22.19
CA TRP A 66 12.71 22.81 -22.64
C TRP A 66 12.49 22.48 -24.11
N GLU A 67 11.25 22.52 -24.60
CA GLU A 67 10.92 22.29 -26.01
C GLU A 67 11.52 23.38 -26.90
N ASN A 68 11.43 24.65 -26.50
CA ASN A 68 12.01 25.78 -27.22
C ASN A 68 13.55 25.76 -27.26
N ARG A 69 14.20 25.00 -26.38
CA ARG A 69 15.66 24.80 -26.38
C ARG A 69 16.13 23.78 -27.43
N ASN A 70 15.24 22.92 -27.92
CA ASN A 70 15.55 21.87 -28.88
C ASN A 70 15.18 22.23 -30.34
N THR A 71 14.66 23.44 -30.58
CA THR A 71 14.42 24.04 -31.90
C THR A 71 15.41 25.15 -32.20
#